data_AF-A0A4V6WKH2-F1
#
_entry.id   AF-A0A4V6WKH2-F1
#
_cell.length_a   1.000
_cell.length_b   1.000
_cell.length_c   1.000
_cell.angle_alpha   90.00
_cell.angle_beta   90.00
_cell.angle_gamma   90.00
#
_symmetry.space_group_name_H-M   'P 1'
#
loop_
_entity.id
_entity.type
_entity.pdbx_description
1 polymer ?
#
loop_
_entity_poly.entity_id
_entity_poly.type
_entity_poly.pdbx_seq_one_letter_code
_entity_poly.pdbx_strand_id
1 'polypeptide(L)'
;MARLLSTVTAFTALAAAPAHARAQAQQQHFSEQPRHGSTASADSAWAPTSVLSTIQLGGSLTRSSAVYSLEKRDSSHGGDSHRWTTAVRGAHQGGWVEATTGKGTSKRKIEMLPAAVDDDLTLYSLDLAPESDSGATSLAVTVSSVQSHQTVPLPAKLAQNAESVYLLWKGDLLAPIAGLPADQRRHVKEIKVRVKTPTPRIVSYETPEGFEAHQQTGSATLTFTSKPGVDFSTLSEQIAAVHFQQPEAVAAIRKLDRIVELSHWGNNLAIQDTIDLFNAGPELDGQFARIDFQKASMMRRQGITAIPSLSLSLPSSASNPYFYDLVGNVSTSHFRSSSSFSSNGILPSQQQKKRNSHTPAVLELKPRYPILGGWNYSFTIGYDLPLGEFVRTRAEKGSGKYLAAVPFLTPIKDVAIDAVRVEIRLPEGARDIHVHTPFPMSTVSYPAFVPSLFGKHHTVQEGGAVSWTYLDSTGRPTVVLTKEGCTDMHGGDVLIEYTLPFYVDWFQKPIACASVLASLFVAIALAKRVKTTIPS
;
A
#
# COMPACT_ATOMS: atom_id res chain seq x y z
N MET A 1 16.39 -28.24 -49.89
CA MET A 1 15.48 -27.48 -49.00
C MET A 1 16.15 -27.18 -47.64
N ALA A 2 17.39 -26.67 -47.64
CA ALA A 2 18.17 -26.43 -46.40
C ALA A 2 19.09 -25.17 -46.50
N ARG A 3 18.77 -24.24 -47.42
CA ARG A 3 19.55 -22.99 -47.62
C ARG A 3 18.71 -21.70 -47.58
N LEU A 4 17.46 -21.77 -47.16
CA LEU A 4 16.54 -20.61 -47.05
C LEU A 4 16.24 -20.19 -45.60
N LEU A 5 16.84 -20.85 -44.60
CA LEU A 5 16.62 -20.57 -43.17
C LEU A 5 17.73 -19.75 -42.51
N SER A 6 18.75 -19.30 -43.25
CA SER A 6 19.91 -18.58 -42.70
C SER A 6 19.83 -17.05 -42.84
N THR A 7 18.87 -16.50 -43.58
CA THR A 7 18.82 -15.06 -43.90
C THR A 7 17.74 -14.28 -43.16
N VAL A 8 16.88 -14.95 -42.38
CA VAL A 8 15.81 -14.29 -41.61
C VAL A 8 16.21 -14.01 -40.15
N THR A 9 17.27 -14.66 -39.64
CA THR A 9 17.78 -14.45 -38.28
C THR A 9 18.71 -13.24 -38.12
N ALA A 10 19.18 -12.62 -39.21
CA ALA A 10 20.07 -11.46 -39.14
C ALA A 10 19.31 -10.11 -39.04
N PHE A 11 18.04 -10.05 -39.49
CA PHE A 11 17.27 -8.80 -39.50
C PHE A 11 16.48 -8.51 -38.21
N THR A 12 16.26 -9.52 -37.37
CA THR A 12 15.56 -9.34 -36.07
C THR A 12 16.50 -8.97 -34.92
N ALA A 13 17.80 -9.26 -35.03
CA ALA A 13 18.79 -8.90 -34.01
C ALA A 13 19.11 -7.39 -33.98
N LEU A 14 19.02 -6.68 -35.12
CA LEU A 14 19.39 -5.26 -35.21
C LEU A 14 18.29 -4.31 -34.68
N ALA A 15 17.03 -4.74 -34.64
CA ALA A 15 15.91 -3.94 -34.16
C ALA A 15 15.67 -4.04 -32.63
N ALA A 16 16.20 -5.09 -31.99
CA ALA A 16 16.04 -5.33 -30.55
C ALA A 16 17.05 -4.55 -29.68
N ALA A 17 18.25 -4.26 -30.20
CA ALA A 17 19.30 -3.56 -29.47
C ALA A 17 18.91 -2.12 -28.98
N PRO A 18 18.26 -1.26 -29.78
CA PRO A 18 17.88 0.08 -29.30
C PRO A 18 16.67 0.07 -28.35
N ALA A 19 15.81 -0.96 -28.42
CA ALA A 19 14.67 -1.13 -27.52
C ALA A 19 15.11 -1.67 -26.14
N HIS A 20 16.07 -2.59 -26.13
CA HIS A 20 16.68 -3.10 -24.89
C HIS A 20 17.48 -2.02 -24.15
N ALA A 21 18.17 -1.12 -24.88
CA ALA A 21 18.86 0.03 -24.31
C ALA A 21 17.90 1.09 -23.75
N ARG A 22 16.73 1.31 -24.38
CA ARG A 22 15.68 2.20 -23.85
C ARG A 22 14.97 1.63 -22.62
N ALA A 23 14.73 0.32 -22.58
CA ALA A 23 14.16 -0.35 -21.42
C ALA A 23 15.13 -0.33 -20.21
N GLN A 24 16.43 -0.51 -20.44
CA GLN A 24 17.44 -0.35 -19.40
C GLN A 24 17.62 1.12 -18.96
N ALA A 25 17.50 2.08 -19.88
CA ALA A 25 17.53 3.51 -19.53
C ALA A 25 16.29 3.96 -18.73
N GLN A 26 15.11 3.38 -18.97
CA GLN A 26 13.92 3.61 -18.14
C GLN A 26 13.97 2.86 -16.80
N GLN A 27 14.63 1.70 -16.72
CA GLN A 27 14.92 1.02 -15.45
C GLN A 27 15.88 1.83 -14.57
N GLN A 28 16.88 2.50 -15.16
CA GLN A 28 17.80 3.38 -14.44
C GLN A 28 17.11 4.63 -13.85
N HIS A 29 16.02 5.10 -14.44
CA HIS A 29 15.26 6.24 -13.90
C HIS A 29 14.49 5.93 -12.60
N PHE A 30 14.28 4.65 -12.26
CA PHE A 30 13.60 4.23 -11.03
C PHE A 30 14.49 3.41 -10.09
N SER A 31 15.72 3.07 -10.50
CA SER A 31 16.66 2.22 -9.73
C SER A 31 17.81 3.00 -9.09
N GLU A 32 17.72 4.32 -8.93
CA GLU A 32 18.67 5.02 -8.05
C GLU A 32 18.38 4.62 -6.60
N GLN A 33 19.05 3.56 -6.15
CA GLN A 33 19.18 3.30 -4.72
C GLN A 33 19.81 4.55 -4.06
N PRO A 34 19.30 4.98 -2.89
CA PRO A 34 19.87 6.12 -2.19
C PRO A 34 21.36 5.85 -1.95
N ARG A 35 22.22 6.77 -2.39
CA ARG A 35 23.65 6.67 -2.12
C ARG A 35 23.85 6.82 -0.61
N HIS A 36 24.41 5.82 0.04
CA HIS A 36 24.93 5.99 1.40
C HIS A 36 26.05 7.04 1.33
N GLY A 37 25.83 8.20 1.94
CA GLY A 37 26.86 9.21 2.15
C GLY A 37 26.87 10.45 1.24
N SER A 38 25.80 10.81 0.54
CA SER A 38 25.73 12.16 -0.07
C SER A 38 24.98 13.14 0.83
N THR A 39 25.71 14.12 1.36
CA THR A 39 25.18 15.31 2.02
C THR A 39 24.06 15.94 1.20
N ALA A 40 22.99 16.38 1.87
CA ALA A 40 21.93 17.20 1.28
C ALA A 40 22.53 18.23 0.31
N SER A 41 21.89 18.42 -0.85
CA SER A 41 22.24 19.49 -1.79
C SER A 41 22.25 20.82 -1.02
N ALA A 42 23.43 21.32 -0.66
CA ALA A 42 23.60 22.45 0.24
C ALA A 42 23.11 23.76 -0.39
N ASP A 43 23.02 23.81 -1.72
CA ASP A 43 22.78 25.02 -2.49
C ASP A 43 21.35 25.02 -3.07
N SER A 44 20.37 25.32 -2.22
CA SER A 44 18.99 25.57 -2.64
C SER A 44 18.68 27.06 -2.62
N ALA A 45 18.01 27.54 -3.68
CA ALA A 45 17.51 28.91 -3.76
C ALA A 45 16.43 29.25 -2.71
N TRP A 46 15.91 28.24 -2.01
CA TRP A 46 14.83 28.35 -1.03
C TRP A 46 15.34 28.06 0.38
N ALA A 47 14.92 28.88 1.35
CA ALA A 47 15.20 28.69 2.77
C ALA A 47 13.88 28.74 3.59
N PRO A 48 13.67 27.81 4.54
CA PRO A 48 12.48 27.83 5.39
C PRO A 48 12.56 28.93 6.46
N THR A 49 11.49 29.70 6.59
CA THR A 49 11.35 30.74 7.62
C THR A 49 10.50 30.32 8.80
N SER A 50 9.45 29.53 8.57
CA SER A 50 8.62 28.94 9.63
C SER A 50 8.18 27.53 9.28
N VAL A 51 8.07 26.70 10.32
CA VAL A 51 7.62 25.30 10.19
C VAL A 51 6.44 25.06 11.12
N LEU A 52 5.29 24.69 10.53
CA LEU A 52 4.11 24.26 11.27
C LEU A 52 3.90 22.77 11.05
N SER A 53 4.23 21.96 12.06
CA SER A 53 3.97 20.53 12.06
C SER A 53 2.65 20.21 12.76
N THR A 54 1.88 19.29 12.19
CA THR A 54 0.68 18.72 12.82
C THR A 54 0.82 17.21 12.81
N ILE A 55 0.82 16.60 13.99
CA ILE A 55 0.97 15.16 14.20
C ILE A 55 -0.35 14.65 14.76
N GLN A 56 -1.01 13.75 14.04
CA GLN A 56 -2.22 13.07 14.48
C GLN A 56 -1.83 11.67 14.95
N LEU A 57 -1.93 11.46 16.26
CA LEU A 57 -1.68 10.18 16.88
C LEU A 57 -2.90 9.29 16.67
N GLY A 58 -2.66 8.06 16.23
CA GLY A 58 -3.67 7.02 16.10
C GLY A 58 -3.31 5.80 16.95
N GLY A 59 -3.95 4.68 16.65
CA GLY A 59 -3.53 3.37 17.14
C GLY A 59 -2.23 2.95 16.46
N SER A 60 -2.32 2.16 15.39
CA SER A 60 -1.14 1.61 14.71
C SER A 60 -0.50 2.57 13.70
N LEU A 61 -1.22 3.61 13.25
CA LEU A 61 -0.73 4.63 12.32
C LEU A 61 -0.64 6.01 12.99
N THR A 62 0.45 6.71 12.72
CA THR A 62 0.62 8.13 13.07
C THR A 62 0.75 8.95 11.79
N ARG A 63 -0.04 10.02 11.67
CA ARG A 63 -0.04 10.90 10.49
C ARG A 63 0.60 12.24 10.83
N SER A 64 1.68 12.58 10.15
CA SER A 64 2.37 13.86 10.29
C SER A 64 2.19 14.71 9.04
N SER A 65 2.03 16.01 9.22
CA SER A 65 1.99 16.99 8.15
C SER A 65 2.78 18.21 8.56
N ALA A 66 3.91 18.44 7.89
CA ALA A 66 4.77 19.58 8.09
C ALA A 66 4.56 20.60 6.97
N VAL A 67 4.12 21.80 7.33
CA VAL A 67 3.97 22.93 6.41
C VAL A 67 5.16 23.85 6.58
N TYR A 68 5.96 23.97 5.53
CA TYR A 68 7.12 24.86 5.44
C TYR A 68 6.73 26.13 4.70
N SER A 69 6.99 27.29 5.31
CA SER A 69 6.98 28.57 4.62
C SER A 69 8.40 28.84 4.13
N LEU A 70 8.61 28.81 2.81
CA LEU A 70 9.90 29.02 2.18
C LEU A 70 9.97 30.45 1.62
N GLU A 71 11.13 31.08 1.75
CA GLU A 71 11.46 32.34 1.10
C GLU A 71 12.64 32.13 0.14
N LYS A 72 12.62 32.85 -0.99
CA LYS A 72 13.70 32.81 -1.98
C LYS A 72 14.89 33.63 -1.49
N ARG A 73 16.08 33.04 -1.49
CA ARG A 73 17.34 33.69 -1.10
C ARG A 73 17.88 34.53 -2.27
N ASP A 74 18.46 35.70 -1.97
CA ASP A 74 19.05 36.58 -2.98
C ASP A 74 20.26 35.92 -3.68
N SER A 75 20.43 36.22 -4.97
CA SER A 75 21.34 35.57 -5.92
C SER A 75 22.84 35.78 -5.69
N SER A 76 23.26 36.25 -4.51
CA SER A 76 24.68 36.47 -4.18
C SER A 76 25.40 35.20 -3.72
N HIS A 77 24.65 34.15 -3.35
CA HIS A 77 25.17 32.84 -2.97
C HIS A 77 24.65 31.75 -3.93
N GLY A 78 25.32 31.60 -5.08
CA GLY A 78 25.63 30.35 -5.81
C GLY A 78 24.57 29.29 -6.17
N GLY A 79 23.39 29.24 -5.54
CA GLY A 79 22.46 28.13 -5.67
C GLY A 79 21.38 28.36 -6.71
N ASP A 80 21.69 28.18 -7.99
CA ASP A 80 20.71 28.24 -9.10
C ASP A 80 19.81 26.98 -9.17
N SER A 81 19.88 26.11 -8.17
CA SER A 81 19.09 24.88 -8.13
C SER A 81 17.71 25.14 -7.51
N HIS A 82 16.67 24.88 -8.31
CA HIS A 82 15.27 24.87 -7.85
C HIS A 82 14.97 23.68 -6.93
N ARG A 83 15.96 22.83 -6.65
CA ARG A 83 15.79 21.67 -5.78
C ARG A 83 15.91 22.07 -4.32
N TRP A 84 14.93 21.68 -3.52
CA TRP A 84 14.95 21.83 -2.08
C TRP A 84 14.92 20.47 -1.42
N THR A 85 15.71 20.29 -0.35
CA THR A 85 15.81 19.00 0.36
C THR A 85 15.05 19.11 1.68
N THR A 86 14.27 18.09 2.02
CA THR A 86 13.60 17.95 3.32
C THR A 86 13.89 16.57 3.90
N ALA A 87 13.80 16.41 5.22
CA ALA A 87 13.94 15.12 5.87
C ALA A 87 12.60 14.61 6.39
N VAL A 88 12.41 13.30 6.30
CA VAL A 88 11.36 12.58 7.01
C VAL A 88 12.03 11.46 7.80
N ARG A 89 11.93 11.54 9.13
CA ARG A 89 12.42 10.50 10.04
C ARG A 89 11.56 9.24 9.90
N GLY A 90 12.12 8.04 9.95
CA GLY A 90 11.45 6.75 9.88
C GLY A 90 10.85 6.37 8.53
N ALA A 91 11.05 7.16 7.46
CA ALA A 91 10.44 6.88 6.16
C ALA A 91 11.04 5.65 5.43
N HIS A 92 12.30 5.30 5.73
CA HIS A 92 12.95 4.10 5.19
C HIS A 92 12.33 2.80 5.74
N GLN A 93 11.81 2.84 6.98
CA GLN A 93 11.20 1.68 7.65
C GLN A 93 9.77 1.37 7.13
N GLY A 94 9.35 2.09 6.10
CA GLY A 94 8.03 2.01 5.49
C GLY A 94 7.12 3.20 5.84
N GLY A 95 5.91 3.15 5.32
CA GLY A 95 4.94 4.24 5.43
C GLY A 95 4.63 4.90 4.09
N TRP A 96 3.92 6.03 4.15
CA TRP A 96 3.58 6.86 3.00
C TRP A 96 4.23 8.23 3.17
N VAL A 97 4.77 8.79 2.09
CA VAL A 97 5.29 10.16 2.07
C VAL A 97 4.83 10.84 0.78
N GLU A 98 4.31 12.05 0.90
CA GLU A 98 3.93 12.88 -0.23
C GLU A 98 4.22 14.36 0.05
N ALA A 99 4.47 15.13 -1.00
CA ALA A 99 4.60 16.57 -0.92
C ALA A 99 3.57 17.24 -1.79
N THR A 100 3.04 18.35 -1.30
CA THR A 100 2.13 19.21 -2.03
C THR A 100 2.54 20.67 -1.91
N THR A 101 2.33 21.45 -2.97
CA THR A 101 2.49 22.92 -2.97
C THR A 101 1.14 23.59 -3.12
N GLY A 102 1.00 24.78 -2.55
CA GLY A 102 -0.23 25.59 -2.60
C GLY A 102 -1.10 25.47 -1.36
N LYS A 103 -2.18 26.27 -1.31
CA LYS A 103 -3.11 26.36 -0.17
C LYS A 103 -4.53 26.02 -0.63
N GLY A 104 -5.25 25.22 0.16
CA GLY A 104 -6.66 24.92 -0.09
C GLY A 104 -6.89 24.12 -1.38
N THR A 105 -7.65 24.68 -2.32
CA THR A 105 -8.07 24.03 -3.57
C THR A 105 -7.00 24.05 -4.67
N SER A 106 -5.94 24.86 -4.53
CA SER A 106 -4.80 24.90 -5.47
C SER A 106 -3.66 23.95 -5.08
N LYS A 107 -3.92 22.96 -4.22
CA LYS A 107 -2.92 21.95 -3.82
C LYS A 107 -2.51 21.09 -5.02
N ARG A 108 -1.22 21.13 -5.35
CA ARG A 108 -0.60 20.31 -6.40
C ARG A 108 0.37 19.32 -5.78
N LYS A 109 0.32 18.05 -6.20
CA LYS A 109 1.30 17.04 -5.81
C LYS A 109 2.64 17.32 -6.49
N ILE A 110 3.71 17.32 -5.70
CA ILE A 110 5.09 17.43 -6.17
C ILE A 110 5.73 16.05 -6.08
N GLU A 111 6.56 15.72 -7.07
CA GLU A 111 7.35 14.51 -7.05
C GLU A 111 8.49 14.63 -6.04
N MET A 112 8.61 13.65 -5.15
CA MET A 112 9.68 13.58 -4.16
C MET A 112 10.64 12.48 -4.58
N LEU A 113 11.91 12.84 -4.77
CA LEU A 113 12.96 11.89 -5.11
C LEU A 113 13.78 11.59 -3.84
N PRO A 114 13.96 10.32 -3.44
CA PRO A 114 14.82 9.99 -2.31
C PRO A 114 16.28 10.33 -2.67
N ALA A 115 16.89 11.24 -1.93
CA ALA A 115 18.25 11.73 -2.17
C ALA A 115 19.29 10.91 -1.40
N ALA A 116 19.04 10.67 -0.11
CA ALA A 116 19.93 9.90 0.76
C ALA A 116 19.17 9.37 1.98
N VAL A 117 19.74 8.36 2.63
CA VAL A 117 19.28 7.84 3.92
C VAL A 117 20.44 7.99 4.90
N ASP A 118 20.19 8.70 6.00
CA ASP A 118 21.12 8.96 7.10
C ASP A 118 20.50 8.41 8.39
N ASP A 119 20.97 7.23 8.82
CA ASP A 119 20.39 6.43 9.91
C ASP A 119 18.86 6.30 9.82
N ASP A 120 18.13 7.05 10.64
CA ASP A 120 16.67 7.05 10.69
C ASP A 120 16.02 8.16 9.83
N LEU A 121 16.80 9.06 9.23
CA LEU A 121 16.30 10.14 8.38
C LEU A 121 16.42 9.79 6.90
N THR A 122 15.30 9.88 6.18
CA THR A 122 15.30 9.84 4.72
C THR A 122 15.21 11.27 4.19
N LEU A 123 16.22 11.65 3.41
CA LEU A 123 16.28 12.94 2.73
C LEU A 123 15.56 12.82 1.39
N TYR A 124 14.63 13.73 1.14
CA TYR A 124 13.92 13.85 -0.11
C TYR A 124 14.26 15.16 -0.79
N SER A 125 14.61 15.09 -2.07
CA SER A 125 14.74 16.26 -2.95
C SER A 125 13.41 16.53 -3.65
N LEU A 126 12.97 17.77 -3.59
CA LEU A 126 11.77 18.28 -4.26
C LEU A 126 12.19 19.27 -5.34
N ASP A 127 11.60 19.16 -6.53
CA ASP A 127 11.76 20.17 -7.56
C ASP A 127 10.71 21.28 -7.36
N LEU A 128 11.18 22.47 -6.99
CA LEU A 128 10.37 23.65 -6.75
C LEU A 128 10.51 24.67 -7.89
N ALA A 129 10.56 24.18 -9.14
CA ALA A 129 10.57 25.05 -10.32
C ALA A 129 9.36 26.01 -10.27
N PRO A 130 9.58 27.33 -10.34
CA PRO A 130 8.50 28.31 -10.33
C PRO A 130 7.62 28.12 -11.58
N GLU A 131 6.30 28.15 -11.38
CA GLU A 131 5.36 28.24 -12.51
C GLU A 131 5.61 29.57 -13.23
N SER A 132 5.66 29.52 -14.56
CA SER A 132 5.94 30.66 -15.43
C SER A 132 5.21 31.93 -14.98
N ASP A 133 5.95 33.05 -14.89
CA ASP A 133 5.47 34.43 -14.68
C ASP A 133 4.94 34.86 -13.31
N SER A 134 5.18 34.11 -12.23
CA SER A 134 5.05 34.68 -10.89
C SER A 134 6.44 34.90 -10.26
N GLY A 135 6.84 36.17 -10.09
CA GLY A 135 7.99 36.57 -9.27
C GLY A 135 7.77 36.30 -7.78
N ALA A 136 7.19 35.14 -7.43
CA ALA A 136 6.82 34.77 -6.08
C ALA A 136 8.08 34.54 -5.24
N THR A 137 8.27 35.44 -4.27
CA THR A 137 9.37 35.40 -3.29
C THR A 137 9.10 34.47 -2.12
N SER A 138 7.86 33.95 -1.97
CA SER A 138 7.48 33.01 -0.92
C SER A 138 6.64 31.84 -1.44
N LEU A 139 6.88 30.65 -0.90
CA LEU A 139 6.22 29.40 -1.29
C LEU A 139 5.85 28.57 -0.05
N ALA A 140 4.65 27.98 -0.05
CA ALA A 140 4.23 27.08 1.02
C ALA A 140 4.26 25.62 0.53
N VAL A 141 5.11 24.80 1.14
CA VAL A 141 5.25 23.37 0.83
C VAL A 141 4.75 22.55 2.01
N THR A 142 3.85 21.61 1.76
CA THR A 142 3.32 20.67 2.76
C THR A 142 3.86 19.28 2.48
N VAL A 143 4.61 18.73 3.42
CA VAL A 143 5.06 17.33 3.40
C VAL A 143 4.17 16.53 4.35
N SER A 144 3.40 15.59 3.82
CA SER A 144 2.62 14.63 4.61
C SER A 144 3.34 13.29 4.67
N SER A 145 3.37 12.69 5.85
CA SER A 145 3.82 11.33 6.03
C SER A 145 2.88 10.53 6.94
N VAL A 146 2.78 9.24 6.67
CA VAL A 146 2.02 8.28 7.49
C VAL A 146 2.97 7.17 7.89
N GLN A 147 3.13 6.97 9.18
CA GLN A 147 4.13 6.07 9.74
C GLN A 147 3.47 5.00 10.61
N SER A 148 3.98 3.78 10.52
CA SER A 148 3.48 2.63 11.25
C SER A 148 4.17 2.49 12.61
N HIS A 149 3.43 2.02 13.62
CA HIS A 149 3.95 1.59 14.94
C HIS A 149 4.79 2.62 15.71
N GLN A 150 4.51 3.92 15.57
CA GLN A 150 5.19 4.97 16.34
C GLN A 150 4.72 5.08 17.80
N THR A 151 3.58 4.48 18.13
CA THR A 151 3.01 4.51 19.47
C THR A 151 3.21 3.16 20.13
N VAL A 152 3.47 3.17 21.44
CA VAL A 152 3.74 1.96 22.23
C VAL A 152 2.76 1.90 23.40
N PRO A 153 2.16 0.73 23.71
CA PRO A 153 1.28 0.61 24.86
C PRO A 153 2.01 0.85 26.18
N LEU A 154 1.45 1.73 27.01
CA LEU A 154 1.92 1.99 28.37
C LEU A 154 0.71 2.08 29.32
N PRO A 155 0.50 1.10 30.22
CA PRO A 155 1.35 -0.06 30.49
C PRO A 155 1.35 -1.08 29.35
N ALA A 156 2.41 -1.90 29.27
CA ALA A 156 2.55 -2.93 28.23
C ALA A 156 1.55 -4.09 28.39
N LYS A 157 1.06 -4.33 29.61
CA LYS A 157 0.05 -5.34 29.94
C LYS A 157 -1.16 -4.68 30.59
N LEU A 158 -2.34 -5.17 30.28
CA LEU A 158 -3.59 -4.60 30.75
C LEU A 158 -4.63 -5.69 31.02
N ALA A 159 -5.31 -5.60 32.16
CA ALA A 159 -6.39 -6.51 32.51
C ALA A 159 -7.57 -6.37 31.53
N GLN A 160 -8.30 -7.47 31.33
CA GLN A 160 -9.42 -7.53 30.38
C GLN A 160 -10.49 -6.45 30.61
N ASN A 161 -10.79 -6.15 31.87
CA ASN A 161 -11.84 -5.24 32.30
C ASN A 161 -11.37 -3.78 32.40
N ALA A 162 -10.17 -3.48 31.91
CA ALA A 162 -9.63 -2.13 31.96
C ALA A 162 -10.52 -1.13 31.23
N GLU A 163 -10.55 0.07 31.80
CA GLU A 163 -11.50 1.08 31.39
C GLU A 163 -11.12 1.80 30.10
N SER A 164 -9.82 1.81 29.80
CA SER A 164 -9.19 2.56 28.73
C SER A 164 -7.80 1.98 28.43
N VAL A 165 -7.42 2.02 27.16
CA VAL A 165 -6.06 1.75 26.71
C VAL A 165 -5.30 3.08 26.62
N TYR A 166 -4.04 3.08 27.01
CA TYR A 166 -3.17 4.24 26.90
C TYR A 166 -1.94 3.90 26.08
N LEU A 167 -1.56 4.84 25.22
CA LEU A 167 -0.41 4.72 24.33
C LEU A 167 0.56 5.88 24.61
N LEU A 168 1.84 5.58 24.49
CA LEU A 168 2.94 6.53 24.58
C LEU A 168 3.45 6.79 23.17
N TRP A 169 3.45 8.06 22.76
CA TRP A 169 4.15 8.51 21.58
C TRP A 169 5.43 9.24 21.99
N LYS A 170 6.53 8.97 21.28
CA LYS A 170 7.79 9.69 21.40
C LYS A 170 8.20 10.18 20.02
N GLY A 171 8.51 11.45 19.88
CA GLY A 171 8.93 12.02 18.60
C GLY A 171 9.80 13.23 18.76
N ASP A 172 10.73 13.41 17.82
CA ASP A 172 11.59 14.59 17.75
C ASP A 172 10.83 15.75 17.10
N LEU A 173 10.73 16.86 17.82
CA LEU A 173 10.09 18.08 17.35
C LEU A 173 10.88 18.78 16.24
N LEU A 174 12.19 18.52 16.15
CA LEU A 174 13.08 19.09 15.12
C LEU A 174 13.24 18.19 13.89
N ALA A 175 12.60 17.02 13.85
CA ALA A 175 12.68 16.10 12.71
C ALA A 175 12.44 16.76 11.33
N PRO A 176 11.48 17.71 11.16
CA PRO A 176 11.26 18.40 9.88
C PRO A 176 12.48 19.18 9.34
N ILE A 177 13.37 19.65 10.22
CA ILE A 177 14.53 20.48 9.85
C ILE A 177 15.86 19.74 9.98
N ALA A 178 15.85 18.50 10.49
CA ALA A 178 17.04 17.71 10.78
C ALA A 178 17.86 17.33 9.53
N GLY A 179 17.30 17.41 8.32
CA GLY A 179 18.04 17.22 7.07
C GLY A 179 18.60 18.50 6.43
N LEU A 180 18.32 19.67 7.00
CA LEU A 180 18.73 20.94 6.43
C LEU A 180 20.16 21.31 6.85
N PRO A 181 20.95 21.97 5.99
CA PRO A 181 22.25 22.55 6.36
C PRO A 181 22.12 23.56 7.51
N ALA A 182 23.18 23.72 8.30
CA ALA A 182 23.22 24.63 9.45
C ALA A 182 22.82 26.07 9.08
N ASP A 183 23.25 26.56 7.92
CA ASP A 183 22.93 27.90 7.42
C ASP A 183 21.43 28.09 7.18
N GLN A 184 20.75 27.05 6.68
CA GLN A 184 19.30 27.08 6.47
C GLN A 184 18.53 26.99 7.79
N ARG A 185 19.04 26.22 8.76
CA ARG A 185 18.43 26.15 10.11
C ARG A 185 18.47 27.49 10.82
N ARG A 186 19.53 28.29 10.65
CA ARG A 186 19.62 29.66 11.20
C ARG A 186 18.54 30.61 10.67
N HIS A 187 17.97 30.35 9.49
CA HIS A 187 16.94 31.20 8.89
C HIS A 187 15.53 30.90 9.46
N VAL A 188 15.36 29.78 10.15
CA VAL A 188 14.09 29.40 10.76
C VAL A 188 13.85 30.25 12.00
N LYS A 189 12.74 31.01 12.01
CA LYS A 189 12.38 31.91 13.11
C LYS A 189 11.48 31.24 14.14
N GLU A 190 10.58 30.38 13.70
CA GLU A 190 9.57 29.74 14.56
C GLU A 190 9.28 28.31 14.10
N ILE A 191 9.22 27.40 15.07
CA ILE A 191 8.74 26.03 14.89
C ILE A 191 7.57 25.80 15.82
N LYS A 192 6.45 25.39 15.24
CA LYS A 192 5.22 25.07 15.98
C LYS A 192 4.76 23.66 15.64
N VAL A 193 4.64 22.80 16.64
CA VAL A 193 4.22 21.41 16.49
C VAL A 193 2.92 21.18 17.24
N ARG A 194 1.87 20.78 16.52
CA ARG A 194 0.55 20.45 17.08
C ARG A 194 0.35 18.95 17.11
N VAL A 195 0.40 18.36 18.30
CA VAL A 195 0.11 16.94 18.52
C VAL A 195 -1.38 16.79 18.85
N LYS A 196 -2.11 16.11 17.98
CA LYS A 196 -3.55 15.82 18.10
C LYS A 196 -3.71 14.38 18.57
N THR A 197 -4.35 14.21 19.72
CA THR A 197 -4.72 12.91 20.27
C THR A 197 -6.13 12.51 19.83
N PRO A 198 -6.48 11.22 19.78
CA PRO A 198 -7.84 10.76 19.47
C PRO A 198 -8.89 11.24 20.48
N THR A 199 -8.47 11.42 21.74
CA THR A 199 -9.32 11.86 22.84
C THR A 199 -8.65 13.02 23.59
N PRO A 200 -9.41 13.91 24.27
CA PRO A 200 -8.84 15.01 25.06
C PRO A 200 -8.15 14.56 26.36
N ARG A 201 -8.13 13.25 26.64
CA ARG A 201 -7.57 12.69 27.88
C ARG A 201 -6.10 12.35 27.69
N ILE A 202 -5.26 13.33 28.02
CA ILE A 202 -3.80 13.21 28.09
C ILE A 202 -3.42 13.00 29.56
N VAL A 203 -2.65 11.94 29.85
CA VAL A 203 -2.23 11.59 31.22
C VAL A 203 -1.01 12.42 31.61
N SER A 204 0.00 12.43 30.74
CA SER A 204 1.24 13.17 30.94
C SER A 204 1.86 13.53 29.59
N TYR A 205 2.70 14.55 29.60
CA TYR A 205 3.54 14.91 28.47
C TYR A 205 4.90 15.42 28.97
N GLU A 206 5.94 15.15 28.20
CA GLU A 206 7.31 15.61 28.46
C GLU A 206 7.68 16.68 27.43
N THR A 207 8.20 17.80 27.93
CA THR A 207 8.58 18.97 27.12
C THR A 207 10.09 19.12 27.06
N PRO A 208 10.70 19.11 25.87
CA PRO A 208 12.12 19.41 25.70
C PRO A 208 12.48 20.86 26.09
N GLU A 209 13.75 21.11 26.43
CA GLU A 209 14.21 22.42 26.93
C GLU A 209 13.97 23.58 25.94
N GLY A 210 14.08 23.32 24.63
CA GLY A 210 13.92 24.32 23.58
C GLY A 210 12.47 24.72 23.26
N PHE A 211 11.48 24.05 23.86
CA PHE A 211 10.07 24.21 23.53
C PHE A 211 9.22 24.51 24.77
N GLU A 212 8.11 25.21 24.54
CA GLU A 212 7.05 25.40 25.52
C GLU A 212 5.79 24.68 25.03
N ALA A 213 5.20 23.87 25.91
CA ALA A 213 3.95 23.20 25.62
C ALA A 213 2.76 23.99 26.16
N HIS A 214 1.75 24.15 25.30
CA HIS A 214 0.46 24.72 25.65
C HIS A 214 -0.64 23.72 25.30
N GLN A 215 -1.39 23.33 26.33
CA GLN A 215 -2.61 22.55 26.17
C GLN A 215 -3.80 23.43 26.58
N GLN A 216 -4.70 23.69 25.63
CA GLN A 216 -5.96 24.34 25.96
C GLN A 216 -6.83 23.37 26.78
N THR A 217 -7.38 23.81 27.90
CA THR A 217 -8.21 22.98 28.78
C THR A 217 -9.34 22.29 27.99
N GLY A 218 -9.42 20.97 28.07
CA GLY A 218 -10.42 20.16 27.37
C GLY A 218 -10.15 19.93 25.87
N SER A 219 -9.04 20.43 25.34
CA SER A 219 -8.63 20.19 23.96
C SER A 219 -7.84 18.89 23.82
N ALA A 220 -8.09 18.16 22.73
CA ALA A 220 -7.30 17.01 22.29
C ALA A 220 -6.05 17.41 21.50
N THR A 221 -5.65 18.69 21.56
CA THR A 221 -4.46 19.20 20.86
C THR A 221 -3.48 19.78 21.88
N LEU A 222 -2.27 19.21 21.90
CA LEU A 222 -1.11 19.72 22.62
C LEU A 222 -0.23 20.47 21.62
N THR A 223 0.09 21.74 21.91
CA THR A 223 0.90 22.57 21.00
C THR A 223 2.25 22.86 21.63
N PHE A 224 3.33 22.43 20.97
CA PHE A 224 4.69 22.79 21.32
C PHE A 224 5.11 23.97 20.43
N THR A 225 5.55 25.06 21.05
CA THR A 225 6.07 26.24 20.35
C THR A 225 7.52 26.44 20.74
N SER A 226 8.40 26.72 19.77
CA SER A 226 9.80 27.03 20.04
C SER A 226 9.92 28.30 20.87
N LYS A 227 10.84 28.32 21.84
CA LYS A 227 11.12 29.54 22.62
C LYS A 227 11.73 30.65 21.75
N PRO A 228 11.43 31.94 22.02
CA PRO A 228 12.04 33.04 21.30
C PRO A 228 13.58 33.07 21.47
N GLY A 229 14.31 33.32 20.38
CA GLY A 229 15.78 33.51 20.41
C GLY A 229 16.61 32.22 20.43
N VAL A 230 16.00 31.07 20.20
CA VAL A 230 16.68 29.77 20.09
C VAL A 230 17.36 29.63 18.72
N ASP A 231 18.65 29.31 18.69
CA ASP A 231 19.37 29.00 17.45
C ASP A 231 19.21 27.50 17.10
N PHE A 232 18.41 27.21 16.07
CA PHE A 232 18.14 25.85 15.61
C PHE A 232 19.34 25.17 14.93
N SER A 233 20.43 25.89 14.66
CA SER A 233 21.61 25.32 14.01
C SER A 233 22.49 24.50 14.96
N THR A 234 22.43 24.77 16.26
CA THR A 234 23.27 24.12 17.28
C THR A 234 22.51 23.12 18.16
N LEU A 235 21.17 23.11 18.07
CA LEU A 235 20.33 22.22 18.85
C LEU A 235 20.44 20.76 18.38
N SER A 236 20.60 19.86 19.36
CA SER A 236 20.39 18.43 19.20
C SER A 236 18.90 18.07 19.22
N GLU A 237 18.61 16.79 18.96
CA GLU A 237 17.24 16.26 18.94
C GLU A 237 16.42 16.64 20.17
N GLN A 238 15.18 17.08 19.96
CA GLN A 238 14.26 17.53 21.01
C GLN A 238 13.09 16.55 21.10
N ILE A 239 13.27 15.50 21.91
CA ILE A 239 12.32 14.39 22.01
C ILE A 239 11.17 14.76 22.94
N ALA A 240 9.97 14.95 22.38
CA ALA A 240 8.74 15.08 23.15
C ALA A 240 8.10 13.71 23.36
N ALA A 241 7.52 13.49 24.54
CA ALA A 241 6.72 12.32 24.85
C ALA A 241 5.29 12.71 25.21
N VAL A 242 4.29 11.98 24.70
CA VAL A 242 2.87 12.23 24.99
C VAL A 242 2.20 10.91 25.34
N HIS A 243 1.65 10.82 26.55
CA HIS A 243 0.89 9.67 27.03
C HIS A 243 -0.60 9.97 26.99
N PHE A 244 -1.35 9.27 26.13
CA PHE A 244 -2.72 9.62 25.81
C PHE A 244 -3.65 8.40 25.80
N GLN A 245 -4.94 8.64 26.00
CA GLN A 245 -5.96 7.60 25.92
C GLN A 245 -6.34 7.28 24.47
N GLN A 246 -6.26 6.00 24.14
CA GLN A 246 -6.75 5.40 22.92
C GLN A 246 -8.17 4.80 23.18
N PRO A 247 -9.19 5.20 22.40
CA PRO A 247 -10.58 4.78 22.65
C PRO A 247 -10.91 3.38 22.11
N GLU A 248 -10.16 2.91 21.11
CA GLU A 248 -10.40 1.64 20.40
C GLU A 248 -9.13 0.78 20.38
N ALA A 249 -9.31 -0.55 20.34
CA ALA A 249 -8.23 -1.51 20.25
C ALA A 249 -7.33 -1.24 19.03
N VAL A 250 -6.04 -1.53 19.18
CA VAL A 250 -5.03 -1.17 18.17
C VAL A 250 -4.89 -2.31 17.18
N ALA A 251 -5.61 -2.24 16.07
CA ALA A 251 -5.50 -3.23 15.00
C ALA A 251 -4.27 -2.99 14.12
N ALA A 252 -3.55 -4.06 13.81
CA ALA A 252 -2.44 -4.09 12.86
C ALA A 252 -2.42 -5.42 12.09
N ILE A 253 -1.89 -5.43 10.88
CA ILE A 253 -1.74 -6.63 10.06
C ILE A 253 -0.27 -6.92 9.89
N ARG A 254 0.17 -8.10 10.29
CA ARG A 254 1.57 -8.50 10.17
C ARG A 254 1.92 -8.88 8.73
N LYS A 255 1.01 -9.63 8.11
CA LYS A 255 1.19 -10.12 6.74
C LYS A 255 -0.13 -10.10 5.99
N LEU A 256 -0.08 -9.59 4.76
CA LEU A 256 -1.17 -9.65 3.80
C LEU A 256 -0.65 -10.25 2.49
N ASP A 257 -1.10 -11.48 2.21
CA ASP A 257 -0.86 -12.14 0.92
C ASP A 257 -2.12 -12.00 0.06
N ARG A 258 -2.04 -11.18 -1.00
CA ARG A 258 -3.09 -10.97 -1.97
C ARG A 258 -2.83 -11.78 -3.22
N ILE A 259 -3.83 -12.50 -3.68
CA ILE A 259 -3.87 -13.15 -4.99
C ILE A 259 -4.94 -12.47 -5.81
N VAL A 260 -4.56 -12.02 -7.01
CA VAL A 260 -5.49 -11.48 -8.01
C VAL A 260 -5.43 -12.38 -9.23
N GLU A 261 -6.55 -13.00 -9.60
CA GLU A 261 -6.67 -13.84 -10.80
C GLU A 261 -7.52 -13.17 -11.87
N LEU A 262 -6.94 -12.96 -13.05
CA LEU A 262 -7.65 -12.45 -14.22
C LEU A 262 -8.12 -13.62 -15.10
N SER A 263 -9.41 -13.66 -15.41
CA SER A 263 -10.00 -14.70 -16.26
C SER A 263 -10.88 -14.09 -17.36
N HIS A 264 -10.40 -14.13 -18.61
CA HIS A 264 -11.17 -13.69 -19.79
C HIS A 264 -12.34 -14.62 -20.08
N TRP A 265 -12.13 -15.94 -20.01
CA TRP A 265 -13.19 -16.95 -20.15
C TRP A 265 -14.35 -16.77 -19.17
N GLY A 266 -14.03 -16.50 -17.91
CA GLY A 266 -15.02 -16.32 -16.86
C GLY A 266 -15.56 -14.89 -16.75
N ASN A 267 -15.00 -13.94 -17.53
CA ASN A 267 -15.22 -12.50 -17.38
C ASN A 267 -15.12 -12.04 -15.91
N ASN A 268 -14.16 -12.60 -15.17
CA ASN A 268 -14.03 -12.41 -13.72
C ASN A 268 -12.62 -11.98 -13.34
N LEU A 269 -12.54 -11.06 -12.40
CA LEU A 269 -11.36 -10.68 -11.64
C LEU A 269 -11.57 -11.13 -10.20
N ALA A 270 -10.95 -12.26 -9.82
CA ALA A 270 -11.08 -12.80 -8.48
C ALA A 270 -9.96 -12.25 -7.59
N ILE A 271 -10.32 -11.71 -6.43
CA ILE A 271 -9.37 -11.26 -5.41
C ILE A 271 -9.50 -12.15 -4.19
N GLN A 272 -8.36 -12.58 -3.65
CA GLN A 272 -8.27 -13.33 -2.41
C GLN A 272 -7.16 -12.74 -1.54
N ASP A 273 -7.50 -12.31 -0.32
CA ASP A 273 -6.56 -11.80 0.67
C ASP A 273 -6.45 -12.76 1.84
N THR A 274 -5.23 -13.21 2.13
CA THR A 274 -4.91 -13.92 3.37
C THR A 274 -4.26 -12.95 4.32
N ILE A 275 -4.90 -12.71 5.46
CA ILE A 275 -4.58 -11.63 6.40
C ILE A 275 -4.22 -12.25 7.75
N ASP A 276 -3.06 -11.88 8.29
CA ASP A 276 -2.70 -12.14 9.69
C ASP A 276 -2.93 -10.87 10.54
N LEU A 277 -4.13 -10.77 11.10
CA LEU A 277 -4.56 -9.65 11.93
C LEU A 277 -4.08 -9.85 13.37
N PHE A 278 -3.51 -8.83 13.99
CA PHE A 278 -3.15 -8.86 15.40
C PHE A 278 -3.52 -7.57 16.11
N ASN A 279 -3.71 -7.66 17.43
CA ASN A 279 -3.95 -6.49 18.26
C ASN A 279 -2.63 -6.03 18.88
N ALA A 280 -2.10 -4.92 18.38
CA ALA A 280 -0.84 -4.28 18.81
C ALA A 280 -0.99 -3.44 20.09
N GLY A 281 -2.16 -3.48 20.74
CA GLY A 281 -2.40 -2.83 22.02
C GLY A 281 -1.70 -3.56 23.18
N PRO A 282 -1.93 -3.12 24.43
CA PRO A 282 -1.39 -3.77 25.62
C PRO A 282 -1.78 -5.24 25.69
N GLU A 283 -0.83 -6.12 25.99
CA GLU A 283 -1.09 -7.55 26.14
C GLU A 283 -2.09 -7.82 27.26
N LEU A 284 -2.92 -8.84 27.10
CA LEU A 284 -3.85 -9.26 28.14
C LEU A 284 -3.08 -9.69 29.41
N ASP A 285 -3.36 -9.01 30.52
CA ASP A 285 -2.89 -9.41 31.84
C ASP A 285 -3.91 -10.37 32.50
N GLY A 286 -3.43 -11.56 32.86
CA GLY A 286 -4.25 -12.63 33.44
C GLY A 286 -4.96 -13.52 32.41
N GLN A 287 -6.17 -13.97 32.75
CA GLN A 287 -6.94 -14.92 31.95
C GLN A 287 -8.14 -14.25 31.27
N PHE A 288 -8.54 -14.79 30.13
CA PHE A 288 -9.78 -14.38 29.48
C PHE A 288 -11.01 -14.95 30.20
N ALA A 289 -11.86 -14.06 30.70
CA ALA A 289 -13.17 -14.37 31.26
C ALA A 289 -14.29 -13.95 30.29
N ARG A 290 -15.02 -14.93 29.74
CA ARG A 290 -16.12 -14.67 28.81
C ARG A 290 -17.24 -13.82 29.43
N ILE A 291 -17.52 -14.01 30.72
CA ILE A 291 -18.57 -13.26 31.43
C ILE A 291 -18.24 -11.77 31.50
N ASP A 292 -16.98 -11.40 31.74
CA ASP A 292 -16.56 -10.01 31.81
C ASP A 292 -16.52 -9.36 30.43
N PHE A 293 -16.16 -10.13 29.40
CA PHE A 293 -16.31 -9.69 28.01
C PHE A 293 -17.77 -9.40 27.66
N GLN A 294 -18.71 -10.24 28.09
CA GLN A 294 -20.14 -10.03 27.87
C GLN A 294 -20.68 -8.81 28.63
N LYS A 295 -20.26 -8.60 29.89
CA LYS A 295 -20.58 -7.37 30.65
C LYS A 295 -20.06 -6.14 29.94
N ALA A 296 -18.82 -6.17 29.43
CA ALA A 296 -18.28 -5.09 28.62
C ALA A 296 -19.09 -4.86 27.34
N SER A 297 -19.71 -5.89 26.75
CA SER A 297 -20.63 -5.75 25.60
C SER A 297 -21.84 -4.90 25.95
N MET A 298 -22.48 -5.23 27.07
CA MET A 298 -23.69 -4.57 27.54
C MET A 298 -23.42 -3.09 27.83
N MET A 299 -22.20 -2.77 28.28
CA MET A 299 -21.73 -1.41 28.51
C MET A 299 -21.16 -0.73 27.25
N ARG A 300 -21.12 -1.40 26.09
CA ARG A 300 -20.50 -0.94 24.84
C ARG A 300 -19.01 -0.60 24.95
N ARG A 301 -18.27 -1.37 25.76
CA ARG A 301 -16.84 -1.20 26.05
C ARG A 301 -15.92 -2.28 25.46
N GLN A 302 -16.47 -3.25 24.72
CA GLN A 302 -15.67 -4.35 24.16
C GLN A 302 -14.59 -3.89 23.17
N GLY A 303 -14.88 -2.84 22.40
CA GLY A 303 -13.96 -2.32 21.39
C GLY A 303 -12.74 -1.60 21.97
N ILE A 304 -12.67 -1.41 23.29
CA ILE A 304 -11.56 -0.71 23.95
C ILE A 304 -10.32 -1.61 24.01
N THR A 305 -10.49 -2.84 24.49
CA THR A 305 -9.37 -3.77 24.75
C THR A 305 -9.28 -4.88 23.71
N ALA A 306 -10.35 -5.15 22.97
CA ALA A 306 -10.41 -6.22 21.99
C ALA A 306 -10.94 -5.72 20.64
N ILE A 307 -10.55 -6.40 19.57
CA ILE A 307 -11.13 -6.21 18.23
C ILE A 307 -12.29 -7.21 18.08
N PRO A 308 -13.56 -6.76 18.15
CA PRO A 308 -14.70 -7.68 18.05
C PRO A 308 -15.11 -7.97 16.61
N SER A 309 -14.80 -7.07 15.69
CA SER A 309 -15.16 -7.13 14.28
C SER A 309 -14.27 -6.23 13.44
N LEU A 310 -14.16 -6.55 12.15
CA LEU A 310 -13.43 -5.78 11.15
C LEU A 310 -14.39 -5.42 10.00
N SER A 311 -14.36 -4.17 9.53
CA SER A 311 -15.18 -3.72 8.40
C SER A 311 -14.30 -3.33 7.23
N LEU A 312 -14.55 -3.94 6.08
CA LEU A 312 -13.79 -3.70 4.84
C LEU A 312 -14.66 -2.96 3.83
N SER A 313 -14.09 -1.93 3.22
CA SER A 313 -14.72 -1.19 2.12
C SER A 313 -14.25 -1.79 0.79
N LEU A 314 -15.12 -2.56 0.14
CA LEU A 314 -14.87 -3.21 -1.14
C LEU A 314 -15.34 -2.33 -2.32
N PRO A 315 -14.84 -2.58 -3.54
CA PRO A 315 -15.38 -1.95 -4.73
C PRO A 315 -16.90 -2.16 -4.86
N SER A 316 -17.60 -1.19 -5.45
CA SER A 316 -19.07 -1.22 -5.54
C SER A 316 -19.61 -2.43 -6.31
N SER A 317 -18.84 -2.96 -7.25
CA SER A 317 -19.18 -4.11 -8.09
C SER A 317 -18.79 -5.47 -7.48
N ALA A 318 -18.27 -5.49 -6.25
CA ALA A 318 -17.91 -6.73 -5.57
C ALA A 318 -19.12 -7.67 -5.41
N SER A 319 -18.87 -8.96 -5.64
CA SER A 319 -19.86 -10.03 -5.54
C SER A 319 -19.24 -11.30 -4.96
N ASN A 320 -20.09 -12.25 -4.56
CA ASN A 320 -19.69 -13.57 -4.02
C ASN A 320 -18.57 -13.54 -2.96
N PRO A 321 -18.65 -12.69 -1.92
CA PRO A 321 -17.63 -12.70 -0.89
C PRO A 321 -17.67 -14.00 -0.08
N TYR A 322 -16.49 -14.52 0.23
CA TYR A 322 -16.32 -15.63 1.16
C TYR A 322 -15.33 -15.26 2.27
N PHE A 323 -15.49 -15.92 3.41
CA PHE A 323 -14.67 -15.69 4.60
C PHE A 323 -14.45 -17.01 5.33
N TYR A 324 -13.20 -17.45 5.39
CA TYR A 324 -12.82 -18.65 6.12
C TYR A 324 -11.54 -18.44 6.92
N ASP A 325 -11.37 -19.28 7.92
CA ASP A 325 -10.17 -19.36 8.75
C ASP A 325 -9.43 -20.67 8.40
N LEU A 326 -8.24 -20.90 8.95
CA LEU A 326 -7.42 -22.10 8.75
C LEU A 326 -8.21 -23.41 8.98
N VAL A 327 -9.16 -23.39 9.90
CA VAL A 327 -10.02 -24.55 10.25
C VAL A 327 -11.36 -24.59 9.51
N GLY A 328 -11.55 -23.72 8.52
CA GLY A 328 -12.72 -23.70 7.65
C GLY A 328 -13.63 -22.48 7.83
N ASN A 329 -14.83 -22.58 7.23
CA ASN A 329 -15.75 -21.46 7.05
C ASN A 329 -16.17 -20.77 8.35
N VAL A 330 -16.27 -19.44 8.30
CA VAL A 330 -16.74 -18.61 9.41
C VAL A 330 -18.01 -17.90 8.99
N SER A 331 -19.14 -18.33 9.54
CA SER A 331 -20.47 -17.83 9.15
C SER A 331 -20.81 -16.45 9.73
N THR A 332 -19.99 -15.92 10.64
CA THR A 332 -20.19 -14.61 11.28
C THR A 332 -19.65 -13.47 10.42
N SER A 333 -20.17 -13.34 9.21
CA SER A 333 -19.89 -12.23 8.29
C SER A 333 -21.19 -11.62 7.76
N HIS A 334 -21.14 -10.37 7.34
CA HIS A 334 -22.27 -9.65 6.79
C HIS A 334 -21.82 -8.78 5.63
N PHE A 335 -22.28 -9.12 4.42
CA PHE A 335 -21.98 -8.39 3.20
C PHE A 335 -23.12 -7.45 2.82
N ARG A 336 -22.81 -6.17 2.66
CA ARG A 336 -23.71 -5.13 2.15
C ARG A 336 -23.24 -4.73 0.75
N SER A 337 -23.88 -5.28 -0.27
CA SER A 337 -23.65 -4.84 -1.65
C SER A 337 -24.05 -3.37 -1.82
N SER A 338 -23.32 -2.65 -2.67
CA SER A 338 -23.65 -1.27 -3.06
C SER A 338 -25.10 -1.13 -3.59
N SER A 339 -25.61 -2.18 -4.24
CA SER A 339 -26.97 -2.25 -4.79
C SER A 339 -28.07 -2.47 -3.73
N SER A 340 -27.72 -3.04 -2.57
CA SER A 340 -28.66 -3.42 -1.51
C SER A 340 -29.17 -2.23 -0.69
N PHE A 341 -28.49 -1.08 -0.76
CA PHE A 341 -28.93 0.19 -0.15
C PHE A 341 -30.19 0.81 -0.81
N SER A 342 -30.87 0.12 -1.74
CA SER A 342 -31.84 0.75 -2.65
C SER A 342 -33.14 -0.02 -3.01
N SER A 343 -33.53 -1.13 -2.38
CA SER A 343 -34.79 -1.81 -2.80
C SER A 343 -35.98 -1.66 -1.86
N ASN A 344 -35.80 -1.39 -0.56
CA ASN A 344 -36.91 -1.35 0.39
C ASN A 344 -37.32 0.10 0.68
N GLY A 345 -38.12 0.71 -0.20
CA GLY A 345 -38.88 1.94 0.10
C GLY A 345 -38.67 3.16 -0.79
N ILE A 346 -38.00 3.04 -1.94
CA ILE A 346 -37.75 4.19 -2.85
C ILE A 346 -38.66 4.09 -4.09
N LEU A 347 -39.41 5.16 -4.36
CA LEU A 347 -40.26 5.32 -5.55
C LEU A 347 -39.45 5.16 -6.85
N PRO A 348 -40.02 4.59 -7.93
CA PRO A 348 -39.35 4.37 -9.21
C PRO A 348 -38.70 5.63 -9.83
N SER A 349 -39.26 6.81 -9.55
CA SER A 349 -38.76 8.10 -10.03
C SER A 349 -37.43 8.55 -9.39
N GLN A 350 -37.06 8.01 -8.24
CA GLN A 350 -35.81 8.32 -7.52
C GLN A 350 -34.68 7.31 -7.81
N GLN A 351 -34.99 6.17 -8.47
CA GLN A 351 -34.00 5.15 -8.84
C GLN A 351 -33.00 5.63 -9.92
N GLN A 352 -33.43 6.50 -10.83
CA GLN A 352 -32.55 6.98 -11.91
C GLN A 352 -31.44 7.93 -11.42
N LYS A 353 -31.69 8.72 -10.37
CA LYS A 353 -30.72 9.72 -9.87
C LYS A 353 -29.59 9.10 -9.02
N LYS A 354 -29.76 7.86 -8.53
CA LYS A 354 -28.85 7.19 -7.59
C LYS A 354 -27.93 6.14 -8.21
N ARG A 355 -28.18 5.70 -9.46
CA ARG A 355 -27.26 4.80 -10.21
C ARG A 355 -25.84 5.35 -10.37
N ASN A 356 -25.64 6.65 -10.15
CA ASN A 356 -24.34 7.31 -10.21
C ASN A 356 -23.62 7.41 -8.85
N SER A 357 -24.20 6.96 -7.74
CA SER A 357 -23.48 6.94 -6.46
C SER A 357 -22.54 5.74 -6.40
N HIS A 358 -21.24 6.00 -6.49
CA HIS A 358 -20.16 5.03 -6.28
C HIS A 358 -20.02 4.69 -4.79
N THR A 359 -21.11 4.27 -4.14
CA THR A 359 -21.07 3.81 -2.75
C THR A 359 -20.33 2.47 -2.70
N PRO A 360 -19.27 2.34 -1.89
CA PRO A 360 -18.53 1.09 -1.79
C PRO A 360 -19.42 0.00 -1.18
N ALA A 361 -19.16 -1.25 -1.55
CA ALA A 361 -19.74 -2.38 -0.84
C ALA A 361 -19.02 -2.57 0.50
N VAL A 362 -19.72 -3.01 1.53
CA VAL A 362 -19.14 -3.16 2.88
C VAL A 362 -19.19 -4.62 3.30
N LEU A 363 -18.06 -5.19 3.68
CA LEU A 363 -17.97 -6.54 4.24
C LEU A 363 -17.59 -6.43 5.72
N GLU A 364 -18.55 -6.73 6.59
CA GLU A 364 -18.36 -6.79 8.04
C GLU A 364 -17.99 -8.22 8.43
N LEU A 365 -16.89 -8.40 9.15
CA LEU A 365 -16.34 -9.68 9.55
C LEU A 365 -16.28 -9.75 11.07
N LYS A 366 -16.76 -10.84 11.66
CA LYS A 366 -16.55 -11.16 13.08
C LYS A 366 -15.68 -12.41 13.18
N PRO A 367 -14.44 -12.29 13.70
CA PRO A 367 -13.60 -13.44 14.04
C PRO A 367 -14.28 -14.42 15.01
N ARG A 368 -13.80 -15.67 15.07
CA ARG A 368 -14.34 -16.71 15.98
C ARG A 368 -14.23 -16.35 17.46
N TYR A 369 -13.20 -15.57 17.81
CA TYR A 369 -12.95 -15.07 19.16
C TYR A 369 -12.55 -13.58 19.10
N PRO A 370 -12.83 -12.79 20.15
CA PRO A 370 -12.38 -11.41 20.21
C PRO A 370 -10.85 -11.36 20.30
N ILE A 371 -10.21 -10.50 19.52
CA ILE A 371 -8.75 -10.40 19.48
C ILE A 371 -8.30 -9.40 20.54
N LEU A 372 -7.95 -9.90 21.73
CA LEU A 372 -7.37 -9.09 22.80
C LEU A 372 -5.91 -8.74 22.48
N GLY A 373 -5.33 -7.78 23.20
CA GLY A 373 -3.95 -7.37 22.95
C GLY A 373 -2.96 -8.53 23.07
N GLY A 374 -2.06 -8.61 22.09
CA GLY A 374 -1.12 -9.71 21.91
C GLY A 374 -1.68 -10.93 21.17
N TRP A 375 -3.00 -11.02 20.94
CA TRP A 375 -3.59 -12.12 20.17
C TRP A 375 -3.54 -11.81 18.67
N ASN A 376 -3.47 -12.87 17.87
CA ASN A 376 -3.53 -12.83 16.42
C ASN A 376 -4.68 -13.70 15.89
N TYR A 377 -5.13 -13.43 14.67
CA TYR A 377 -6.17 -14.17 13.97
C TYR A 377 -5.86 -14.14 12.48
N SER A 378 -5.50 -15.31 11.94
CA SER A 378 -5.18 -15.46 10.52
C SER A 378 -6.41 -15.95 9.77
N PHE A 379 -6.80 -15.27 8.69
CA PHE A 379 -7.99 -15.64 7.94
C PHE A 379 -7.87 -15.27 6.47
N THR A 380 -8.73 -15.83 5.65
CA THR A 380 -8.80 -15.53 4.22
C THR A 380 -10.17 -14.99 3.86
N ILE A 381 -10.14 -13.91 3.09
CA ILE A 381 -11.31 -13.35 2.42
C ILE A 381 -11.10 -13.43 0.92
N GLY A 382 -12.17 -13.50 0.17
CA GLY A 382 -12.10 -13.23 -1.26
C GLY A 382 -13.45 -12.82 -1.81
N TYR A 383 -13.42 -12.23 -2.99
CA TYR A 383 -14.59 -11.69 -3.68
C TYR A 383 -14.31 -11.56 -5.18
N ASP A 384 -15.39 -11.55 -5.96
CA ASP A 384 -15.37 -11.45 -7.41
C ASP A 384 -15.68 -10.03 -7.88
N LEU A 385 -15.00 -9.61 -8.94
CA LEU A 385 -15.22 -8.34 -9.62
C LEU A 385 -15.44 -8.58 -11.13
N PRO A 386 -16.35 -7.85 -11.78
CA PRO A 386 -16.56 -7.97 -13.21
C PRO A 386 -15.32 -7.47 -13.98
N LEU A 387 -14.71 -8.34 -14.79
CA LEU A 387 -13.43 -8.05 -15.47
C LEU A 387 -13.51 -6.79 -16.34
N GLY A 388 -14.63 -6.54 -17.01
CA GLY A 388 -14.83 -5.41 -17.92
C GLY A 388 -14.72 -4.02 -17.29
N GLU A 389 -14.82 -3.89 -15.97
CA GLU A 389 -14.59 -2.62 -15.27
C GLU A 389 -13.08 -2.34 -15.07
N PHE A 390 -12.29 -3.39 -14.91
CA PHE A 390 -10.87 -3.33 -14.54
C PHE A 390 -9.93 -3.57 -15.72
N VAL A 391 -10.40 -4.19 -16.80
CA VAL A 391 -9.61 -4.46 -18.00
C VAL A 391 -10.19 -3.74 -19.20
N ARG A 392 -9.35 -2.98 -19.89
CA ARG A 392 -9.69 -2.28 -21.14
C ARG A 392 -8.82 -2.75 -22.28
N THR A 393 -9.39 -2.84 -23.48
CA THR A 393 -8.64 -3.10 -24.70
C THR A 393 -8.12 -1.79 -25.28
N ARG A 394 -6.85 -1.75 -25.72
CA ARG A 394 -6.29 -0.57 -26.37
C ARG A 394 -6.92 -0.39 -27.77
N ALA A 395 -7.16 0.86 -28.16
CA ALA A 395 -8.05 1.30 -29.27
C ALA A 395 -7.77 0.73 -30.69
N GLU A 396 -6.75 -0.10 -30.88
CA GLU A 396 -6.53 -0.82 -32.14
C GLU A 396 -7.27 -2.16 -32.09
N LYS A 397 -8.52 -2.16 -32.58
CA LYS A 397 -9.37 -3.36 -32.68
C LYS A 397 -8.58 -4.50 -33.34
N GLY A 398 -8.33 -5.58 -32.60
CA GLY A 398 -7.65 -6.78 -33.10
C GLY A 398 -6.17 -6.90 -32.73
N SER A 399 -5.57 -5.91 -32.06
CA SER A 399 -4.15 -6.00 -31.61
C SER A 399 -3.93 -6.98 -30.45
N GLY A 400 -4.99 -7.42 -29.76
CA GLY A 400 -4.88 -8.32 -28.60
C GLY A 400 -4.21 -7.68 -27.38
N LYS A 401 -4.12 -6.34 -27.31
CA LYS A 401 -3.49 -5.62 -26.19
C LYS A 401 -4.52 -5.19 -25.16
N TYR A 402 -4.25 -5.55 -23.90
CA TYR A 402 -5.10 -5.29 -22.75
C TYR A 402 -4.34 -4.47 -21.71
N LEU A 403 -5.06 -3.57 -21.04
CA LEU A 403 -4.61 -2.80 -19.90
C LEU A 403 -5.52 -3.16 -18.71
N ALA A 404 -4.95 -3.79 -17.69
CA ALA A 404 -5.62 -4.09 -16.43
C ALA A 404 -5.23 -3.08 -15.36
N ALA A 405 -6.20 -2.52 -14.65
CA ALA A 405 -6.00 -1.75 -13.43
C ALA A 405 -6.42 -2.61 -12.25
N VAL A 406 -5.47 -3.00 -11.40
CA VAL A 406 -5.70 -3.92 -10.28
C VAL A 406 -5.40 -3.21 -8.96
N PRO A 407 -6.32 -3.16 -8.00
CA PRO A 407 -6.05 -2.52 -6.71
C PRO A 407 -4.97 -3.28 -5.95
N PHE A 408 -3.90 -2.59 -5.54
CA PHE A 408 -2.79 -3.20 -4.79
C PHE A 408 -3.25 -3.75 -3.43
N LEU A 409 -4.13 -3.03 -2.75
CA LEU A 409 -4.59 -3.26 -1.38
C LEU A 409 -6.06 -2.87 -1.26
N THR A 410 -6.82 -3.56 -0.41
CA THR A 410 -8.11 -3.07 0.10
C THR A 410 -7.82 -2.26 1.37
N PRO A 411 -7.90 -0.92 1.33
CA PRO A 411 -7.45 -0.11 2.44
C PRO A 411 -8.36 -0.29 3.65
N ILE A 412 -7.76 -0.57 4.79
CA ILE A 412 -8.43 -0.61 6.10
C ILE A 412 -8.01 0.65 6.85
N LYS A 413 -9.00 1.46 7.21
CA LYS A 413 -8.77 2.73 7.86
C LYS A 413 -7.99 2.55 9.17
N ASP A 414 -6.96 3.37 9.38
CA ASP A 414 -6.17 3.43 10.62
C ASP A 414 -5.45 2.12 11.00
N VAL A 415 -5.19 1.22 10.03
CA VAL A 415 -4.49 -0.06 10.25
C VAL A 415 -3.15 -0.08 9.51
N ALA A 416 -2.07 -0.29 10.26
CA ALA A 416 -0.75 -0.56 9.71
C ALA A 416 -0.65 -1.99 9.16
N ILE A 417 0.09 -2.16 8.05
CA ILE A 417 0.33 -3.45 7.42
C ILE A 417 1.83 -3.63 7.23
N ASP A 418 2.45 -4.58 7.94
CA ASP A 418 3.91 -4.68 8.02
C ASP A 418 4.51 -5.20 6.71
N ALA A 419 3.92 -6.25 6.13
CA ALA A 419 4.36 -6.82 4.87
C ALA A 419 3.18 -7.17 3.96
N VAL A 420 3.24 -6.72 2.71
CA VAL A 420 2.26 -7.02 1.66
C VAL A 420 2.95 -7.74 0.51
N ARG A 421 2.35 -8.85 0.06
CA ARG A 421 2.75 -9.59 -1.14
C ARG A 421 1.54 -9.74 -2.05
N VAL A 422 1.63 -9.20 -3.26
CA VAL A 422 0.56 -9.25 -4.27
C VAL A 422 1.00 -10.13 -5.43
N GLU A 423 0.29 -11.23 -5.64
CA GLU A 423 0.43 -12.12 -6.80
C GLU A 423 -0.65 -11.79 -7.82
N ILE A 424 -0.27 -11.26 -8.99
CA ILE A 424 -1.21 -10.94 -10.06
C ILE A 424 -1.05 -11.99 -11.17
N ARG A 425 -2.02 -12.92 -11.21
CA ARG A 425 -2.07 -14.05 -12.14
C ARG A 425 -2.81 -13.63 -13.40
N LEU A 426 -2.05 -13.50 -14.48
CA LEU A 426 -2.59 -13.13 -15.79
C LEU A 426 -3.19 -14.34 -16.51
N PRO A 427 -3.99 -14.11 -17.57
CA PRO A 427 -4.50 -15.19 -18.40
C PRO A 427 -3.37 -16.04 -18.99
N GLU A 428 -3.67 -17.32 -19.20
CA GLU A 428 -2.76 -18.26 -19.84
C GLU A 428 -2.35 -17.75 -21.24
N GLY A 429 -1.06 -17.82 -21.54
CA GLY A 429 -0.52 -17.38 -22.83
C GLY A 429 -0.43 -15.86 -23.03
N ALA A 430 -0.64 -15.05 -21.97
CA ALA A 430 -0.31 -13.62 -21.99
C ALA A 430 1.20 -13.38 -22.19
N ARG A 431 1.53 -12.37 -23.01
CA ARG A 431 2.90 -11.99 -23.42
C ARG A 431 3.10 -10.49 -23.30
N ASP A 432 4.35 -10.04 -23.46
CA ASP A 432 4.72 -8.61 -23.46
C ASP A 432 4.17 -7.85 -22.24
N ILE A 433 4.47 -8.38 -21.05
CA ILE A 433 3.90 -7.88 -19.80
C ILE A 433 4.69 -6.67 -19.32
N HIS A 434 4.03 -5.51 -19.24
CA HIS A 434 4.57 -4.28 -18.68
C HIS A 434 3.75 -3.88 -17.45
N VAL A 435 4.44 -3.56 -16.36
CA VAL A 435 3.81 -3.26 -15.06
C VAL A 435 4.20 -1.85 -14.66
N HIS A 436 3.21 -1.01 -14.38
CA HIS A 436 3.38 0.32 -13.83
C HIS A 436 2.78 0.35 -12.42
N THR A 437 3.63 0.63 -11.44
CA THR A 437 3.26 0.67 -10.03
C THR A 437 2.94 2.10 -9.60
N PRO A 438 1.90 2.33 -8.78
CA PRO A 438 1.48 3.68 -8.36
C PRO A 438 2.43 4.32 -7.34
N PHE A 439 3.30 3.52 -6.72
CA PHE A 439 4.30 3.93 -5.75
C PHE A 439 5.52 2.98 -5.80
N PRO A 440 6.66 3.36 -5.19
CA PRO A 440 7.84 2.50 -5.13
C PRO A 440 7.58 1.19 -4.38
N MET A 441 8.01 0.08 -4.97
CA MET A 441 7.90 -1.28 -4.44
C MET A 441 9.23 -1.78 -3.88
N SER A 442 9.20 -2.69 -2.91
CA SER A 442 10.41 -3.32 -2.38
C SER A 442 11.00 -4.31 -3.39
N THR A 443 10.16 -5.11 -4.04
CA THR A 443 10.58 -5.99 -5.14
C THR A 443 9.43 -6.20 -6.12
N VAL A 444 9.77 -6.23 -7.41
CA VAL A 444 8.89 -6.58 -8.52
C VAL A 444 9.51 -7.75 -9.27
N SER A 445 8.84 -8.90 -9.27
CA SER A 445 9.25 -10.10 -10.00
C SER A 445 8.34 -10.33 -11.21
N TYR A 446 8.97 -10.64 -12.35
CA TYR A 446 8.30 -10.88 -13.62
C TYR A 446 8.36 -12.38 -14.00
N PRO A 447 7.36 -12.88 -14.74
CA PRO A 447 7.42 -14.22 -15.32
C PRO A 447 8.64 -14.36 -16.24
N ALA A 448 9.38 -15.46 -16.09
CA ALA A 448 10.42 -15.83 -17.04
C ALA A 448 9.78 -15.99 -18.43
N PHE A 449 10.32 -15.28 -19.41
CA PHE A 449 9.75 -15.16 -20.74
C PHE A 449 9.71 -16.56 -21.40
N VAL A 450 8.48 -17.05 -21.60
CA VAL A 450 8.08 -18.31 -22.28
C VAL A 450 8.11 -19.57 -21.40
N PRO A 451 6.93 -20.10 -21.04
CA PRO A 451 6.81 -21.49 -20.63
C PRO A 451 7.23 -22.40 -21.80
N SER A 452 8.40 -23.02 -21.71
CA SER A 452 8.74 -24.14 -22.61
C SER A 452 7.71 -25.25 -22.38
N LEU A 453 7.15 -25.78 -23.48
CA LEU A 453 6.11 -26.82 -23.49
C LEU A 453 6.54 -28.11 -22.76
N PHE A 454 7.83 -28.26 -22.46
CA PHE A 454 8.42 -29.40 -21.73
C PHE A 454 9.46 -28.97 -20.68
N GLY A 455 9.50 -27.70 -20.29
CA GLY A 455 10.42 -27.19 -19.26
C GLY A 455 9.87 -27.36 -17.84
N LYS A 456 10.73 -27.65 -16.88
CA LYS A 456 10.39 -27.48 -15.45
C LYS A 456 10.32 -25.99 -15.15
N HIS A 457 9.15 -25.51 -14.73
CA HIS A 457 8.95 -24.12 -14.29
C HIS A 457 8.85 -24.10 -12.78
N HIS A 458 9.68 -23.29 -12.12
CA HIS A 458 9.53 -23.06 -10.69
C HIS A 458 8.21 -22.35 -10.44
N THR A 459 7.44 -22.85 -9.49
CA THR A 459 6.17 -22.24 -9.11
C THR A 459 6.41 -20.98 -8.27
N VAL A 460 5.41 -20.12 -8.15
CA VAL A 460 5.49 -18.93 -7.27
C VAL A 460 5.81 -19.30 -5.81
N GLN A 461 5.43 -20.50 -5.36
CA GLN A 461 5.76 -21.02 -4.02
C GLN A 461 7.24 -21.42 -3.90
N GLU A 462 7.91 -21.74 -5.01
CA GLU A 462 9.33 -22.10 -5.10
C GLU A 462 10.22 -20.92 -5.54
N GLY A 463 9.66 -19.70 -5.56
CA GLY A 463 10.38 -18.48 -5.98
C GLY A 463 10.35 -18.19 -7.49
N GLY A 464 9.54 -18.93 -8.26
CA GLY A 464 9.28 -18.62 -9.66
C GLY A 464 8.13 -17.61 -9.88
N ALA A 465 7.70 -17.47 -11.12
CA ALA A 465 6.69 -16.47 -11.52
C ALA A 465 5.60 -17.05 -12.44
N VAL A 466 5.34 -18.35 -12.29
CA VAL A 466 4.25 -19.08 -12.95
C VAL A 466 3.35 -19.70 -11.89
N SER A 467 2.05 -19.45 -12.00
CA SER A 467 1.03 -20.08 -11.17
C SER A 467 0.24 -21.11 -11.99
N TRP A 468 -0.28 -22.12 -11.31
CA TRP A 468 -1.08 -23.18 -11.91
C TRP A 468 -2.43 -23.23 -11.22
N THR A 469 -3.51 -23.24 -12.01
CA THR A 469 -4.88 -23.47 -11.55
C THR A 469 -5.56 -24.51 -12.44
N TYR A 470 -6.86 -24.69 -12.26
CA TYR A 470 -7.66 -25.64 -13.02
C TYR A 470 -7.64 -25.34 -14.52
N LEU A 471 -7.47 -26.40 -15.32
CA LEU A 471 -7.48 -26.35 -16.79
C LEU A 471 -6.38 -25.49 -17.42
N ASP A 472 -5.28 -25.24 -16.71
CA ASP A 472 -4.09 -24.62 -17.28
C ASP A 472 -3.21 -25.67 -17.97
N SER A 473 -2.76 -25.39 -19.20
CA SER A 473 -1.88 -26.27 -19.98
C SER A 473 -0.42 -25.82 -19.97
N THR A 474 -0.17 -24.52 -20.04
CA THR A 474 1.16 -23.89 -20.04
C THR A 474 1.46 -23.12 -18.75
N GLY A 475 0.49 -23.03 -17.84
CA GLY A 475 0.57 -22.22 -16.62
C GLY A 475 0.31 -20.74 -16.89
N ARG A 476 0.04 -20.00 -15.81
CA ARG A 476 -0.33 -18.58 -15.85
C ARG A 476 0.87 -17.69 -15.49
N PRO A 477 1.25 -16.76 -16.38
CA PRO A 477 2.29 -15.79 -16.07
C PRO A 477 1.84 -14.92 -14.90
N THR A 478 2.65 -14.85 -13.85
CA THR A 478 2.30 -14.20 -12.59
C THR A 478 3.32 -13.13 -12.25
N VAL A 479 2.85 -11.91 -12.01
CA VAL A 479 3.67 -10.82 -11.49
C VAL A 479 3.60 -10.85 -9.97
N VAL A 480 4.73 -10.81 -9.29
CA VAL A 480 4.77 -10.78 -7.82
C VAL A 480 5.35 -9.45 -7.36
N LEU A 481 4.55 -8.71 -6.60
CA LEU A 481 4.91 -7.42 -6.01
C LEU A 481 5.04 -7.59 -4.50
N THR A 482 6.08 -7.03 -3.91
CA THR A 482 6.24 -7.00 -2.45
C THR A 482 6.50 -5.59 -1.97
N LYS A 483 5.93 -5.24 -0.82
CA LYS A 483 6.14 -3.97 -0.15
C LYS A 483 6.04 -4.11 1.35
N GLU A 484 6.97 -3.46 2.05
CA GLU A 484 7.00 -3.39 3.51
C GLU A 484 6.43 -2.04 4.01
N GLY A 485 5.86 -2.04 5.21
CA GLY A 485 5.28 -0.89 5.89
C GLY A 485 4.19 -0.19 5.08
N CYS A 486 3.17 -0.95 4.67
CA CYS A 486 1.99 -0.41 4.01
C CYS A 486 1.03 0.26 5.01
N THR A 487 0.25 1.20 4.49
CA THR A 487 -0.73 2.00 5.23
C THR A 487 -2.05 2.01 4.46
N ASP A 488 -3.08 2.63 5.02
CA ASP A 488 -4.37 2.85 4.35
C ASP A 488 -4.28 3.68 3.05
N MET A 489 -3.20 4.44 2.87
CA MET A 489 -2.95 5.22 1.64
C MET A 489 -2.49 4.35 0.45
N HIS A 490 -2.08 3.10 0.68
CA HIS A 490 -1.52 2.22 -0.35
C HIS A 490 -2.58 1.50 -1.20
N GLY A 491 -3.84 1.95 -1.20
CA GLY A 491 -4.95 1.37 -1.96
C GLY A 491 -4.96 1.72 -3.46
N GLY A 492 -3.85 2.19 -4.03
CA GLY A 492 -3.75 2.58 -5.44
C GLY A 492 -3.73 1.39 -6.41
N ASP A 493 -4.07 1.66 -7.67
CA ASP A 493 -4.11 0.63 -8.72
C ASP A 493 -2.74 0.41 -9.36
N VAL A 494 -2.38 -0.86 -9.52
CA VAL A 494 -1.29 -1.31 -10.37
C VAL A 494 -1.81 -1.47 -11.79
N LEU A 495 -1.16 -0.80 -12.74
CA LEU A 495 -1.51 -0.88 -14.15
C LEU A 495 -0.64 -1.94 -14.84
N ILE A 496 -1.26 -2.88 -15.52
CA ILE A 496 -0.56 -3.96 -16.23
C ILE A 496 -1.00 -3.98 -17.68
N GLU A 497 -0.06 -3.77 -18.58
CA GLU A 497 -0.24 -3.99 -20.00
C GLU A 497 0.21 -5.41 -20.35
N TYR A 498 -0.58 -6.12 -21.14
CA TYR A 498 -0.22 -7.43 -21.67
C TYR A 498 -0.90 -7.67 -23.02
N THR A 499 -0.25 -8.51 -23.84
CA THR A 499 -0.77 -8.96 -25.13
C THR A 499 -1.29 -10.39 -24.99
N LEU A 500 -2.53 -10.63 -25.37
CA LEU A 500 -3.15 -11.94 -25.43
C LEU A 500 -3.65 -12.20 -26.87
N PRO A 501 -3.04 -13.14 -27.62
CA PRO A 501 -3.49 -13.48 -28.95
C PRO A 501 -4.88 -14.12 -28.94
N PHE A 502 -5.75 -13.72 -29.89
CA PHE A 502 -7.13 -14.21 -29.98
C PHE A 502 -7.24 -15.75 -29.99
N TYR A 503 -6.39 -16.43 -30.76
CA TYR A 503 -6.41 -17.90 -30.84
C TYR A 503 -6.07 -18.58 -29.51
N VAL A 504 -5.18 -17.98 -28.72
CA VAL A 504 -4.75 -18.49 -27.42
C VAL A 504 -5.89 -18.32 -26.43
N ASP A 505 -6.43 -17.11 -26.35
CA ASP A 505 -7.55 -16.77 -25.46
C ASP A 505 -8.75 -17.70 -25.67
N TRP A 506 -9.18 -17.92 -26.92
CA TRP A 506 -10.43 -18.65 -27.20
C TRP A 506 -10.29 -20.17 -27.40
N PHE A 507 -9.12 -20.68 -27.80
CA PHE A 507 -9.01 -22.09 -28.20
C PHE A 507 -8.06 -22.93 -27.36
N GLN A 508 -7.12 -22.33 -26.63
CA GLN A 508 -6.11 -23.11 -25.89
C GLN A 508 -6.75 -24.09 -24.90
N LYS A 509 -7.69 -23.62 -24.07
CA LYS A 509 -8.35 -24.47 -23.05
C LYS A 509 -9.20 -25.59 -23.65
N PRO A 510 -10.12 -25.34 -24.61
CA PRO A 510 -10.87 -26.40 -25.28
C PRO A 510 -9.98 -27.43 -25.99
N ILE A 511 -8.92 -26.98 -26.69
CA ILE A 511 -7.99 -27.87 -27.40
C ILE A 511 -7.20 -28.72 -26.40
N ALA A 512 -6.78 -28.16 -25.26
CA ALA A 512 -6.12 -28.91 -24.20
C ALA A 512 -7.01 -30.06 -23.70
N CYS A 513 -8.27 -29.79 -23.34
CA CYS A 513 -9.22 -30.82 -22.93
C CYS A 513 -9.48 -31.87 -24.02
N ALA A 514 -9.67 -31.42 -25.27
CA ALA A 514 -9.90 -32.30 -26.41
C ALA A 514 -8.69 -33.20 -26.70
N SER A 515 -7.46 -32.69 -26.54
CA SER A 515 -6.25 -33.48 -26.76
C SER A 515 -6.07 -34.58 -25.71
N VAL A 516 -6.39 -34.30 -24.44
CA VAL A 516 -6.38 -35.32 -23.37
C VAL A 516 -7.41 -36.41 -23.67
N LEU A 517 -8.65 -36.05 -24.01
CA LEU A 517 -9.69 -37.03 -24.36
C LEU A 517 -9.31 -37.83 -25.61
N ALA A 518 -8.79 -37.17 -26.65
CA ALA A 518 -8.33 -37.84 -27.87
C ALA A 518 -7.19 -38.83 -27.56
N SER A 519 -6.24 -38.46 -26.69
CA SER A 519 -5.15 -39.35 -26.28
C SER A 519 -5.67 -40.59 -25.54
N LEU A 520 -6.72 -40.45 -24.72
CA LEU A 520 -7.38 -41.56 -24.04
C LEU A 520 -8.03 -42.51 -25.06
N PHE A 521 -8.76 -41.99 -26.05
CA PHE A 521 -9.35 -42.81 -27.10
C PHE A 521 -8.31 -43.54 -27.94
N VAL A 522 -7.19 -42.89 -28.27
CA VAL A 522 -6.08 -43.51 -28.98
C VAL A 522 -5.44 -44.62 -28.12
N ALA A 523 -5.22 -44.37 -26.83
CA ALA A 523 -4.69 -45.38 -25.91
C ALA A 523 -5.60 -46.60 -25.80
N ILE A 524 -6.92 -46.41 -25.69
CA ILE A 524 -7.90 -47.50 -25.69
C ILE A 524 -7.87 -48.27 -27.02
N ALA A 525 -7.80 -47.56 -28.14
CA ALA A 525 -7.73 -48.18 -29.46
C ALA A 525 -6.45 -49.01 -29.65
N LEU A 526 -5.32 -48.54 -29.12
CA LEU A 526 -4.05 -49.29 -29.13
C LEU A 526 -4.07 -50.48 -28.17
N ALA A 527 -4.60 -50.30 -26.95
CA ALA A 527 -4.73 -51.38 -25.97
C ALA A 527 -5.56 -52.54 -26.52
N LYS A 528 -6.66 -52.25 -27.24
CA LYS A 528 -7.47 -53.27 -27.94
C LYS A 528 -6.70 -54.04 -29.02
N ARG A 529 -5.60 -53.49 -29.55
CA ARG A 529 -4.77 -54.13 -30.58
C ARG A 529 -3.62 -54.95 -30.01
N VAL A 530 -3.30 -54.83 -28.72
CA VAL A 530 -2.24 -55.62 -28.09
C VAL A 530 -2.79 -57.00 -27.72
N LYS A 531 -2.23 -58.07 -28.31
CA LYS A 531 -2.54 -59.45 -27.93
C LYS A 531 -1.69 -59.86 -26.72
N THR A 532 -2.32 -60.12 -25.59
CA THR A 532 -1.66 -60.56 -24.34
C THR A 532 -1.75 -62.07 -24.09
N THR A 533 -2.06 -62.85 -25.12
CA THR A 533 -2.12 -64.32 -25.03
C THR A 533 -0.72 -64.90 -24.87
N ILE A 534 -0.50 -65.68 -23.80
CA ILE A 534 0.74 -66.43 -23.57
C ILE A 534 0.81 -67.54 -24.63
N PRO A 535 1.94 -67.70 -25.35
CA PRO A 535 2.10 -68.78 -26.31
C PRO A 535 2.07 -70.12 -25.56
N SER A 536 1.11 -70.98 -25.91
CA SER A 536 0.92 -72.33 -25.36
C SER A 536 1.87 -73.34 -25.97
#